data_AF-W5SKK8-F1
#
_entry.id   AF-W5SKK8-F1
#
_cell.length_a   1.000
_cell.length_b   1.000
_cell.length_c   1.000
_cell.angle_alpha   90.00
_cell.angle_beta   90.00
_cell.angle_gamma   90.00
#
_symmetry.space_group_name_H-M   'P 1'
#
loop_
_entity.id
_entity.type
_entity.pdbx_description
1 polymer ?
#
loop_
_entity_poly.entity_id
_entity_poly.type
_entity_poly.pdbx_seq_one_letter_code
_entity_poly.pdbx_strand_id
1 'polypeptide(L)'
;MVDNEYRNSGLSKSSISVIDQYSKDIVKELSCYGKMSNLQKGNLEFDTHCGGVNKSRNIYMVLGYDIDCINALREILNTLNVGLTFIDIPLSERNIDKVDVRIASLLLFNLEQLAYHINFVVNLFSDEVLEKIKMSNEITVENVSSITNLLLLFMQLRDELIADFKNVINSAANLKRYRRLMEAELGKIIRDGKIQKKIADSADFAKTIQELVIEIVKDLPKVDMYINARRI
;
A
#
# COMPACT_ATOMS: atom_id res chain seq x y z
N MET A 1 20.65 -22.64 13.77
CA MET A 1 20.71 -21.41 14.60
C MET A 1 19.77 -20.34 14.02
N VAL A 2 18.53 -20.73 13.73
CA VAL A 2 17.54 -19.96 12.94
C VAL A 2 16.47 -19.36 13.87
N ASP A 3 16.62 -19.39 15.19
CA ASP A 3 15.54 -18.96 16.11
C ASP A 3 15.84 -17.66 16.86
N ASN A 4 17.08 -17.15 16.80
CA ASN A 4 17.50 -16.05 17.69
C ASN A 4 17.35 -14.64 17.10
N GLU A 5 17.32 -14.45 15.77
CA GLU A 5 17.14 -13.11 15.18
C GLU A 5 15.67 -12.75 14.88
N TYR A 6 14.76 -13.74 14.88
CA TYR A 6 13.32 -13.54 14.69
C TYR A 6 12.63 -12.84 15.87
N ARG A 7 13.25 -12.85 17.07
CA ARG A 7 12.71 -12.18 18.25
C ARG A 7 12.83 -10.65 18.24
N ASN A 8 13.72 -10.09 17.41
CA ASN A 8 14.02 -8.64 17.42
C ASN A 8 13.15 -7.82 16.45
N SER A 9 12.21 -8.43 15.73
CA SER A 9 11.37 -7.74 14.73
C SER A 9 9.96 -7.40 15.18
N GLY A 10 9.48 -7.89 16.34
CA GLY A 10 8.10 -7.69 16.82
C GLY A 10 7.00 -8.38 15.97
N LEU A 11 7.34 -8.87 14.78
CA LEU A 11 6.40 -9.38 13.78
C LEU A 11 6.12 -10.88 13.95
N SER A 12 4.85 -11.28 13.83
CA SER A 12 4.44 -12.69 13.88
C SER A 12 4.79 -13.43 12.58
N LYS A 13 4.95 -14.76 12.64
CA LYS A 13 5.24 -15.61 11.46
C LYS A 13 4.17 -15.47 10.35
N SER A 14 2.90 -15.31 10.71
CA SER A 14 1.82 -15.08 9.74
C SER A 14 1.91 -13.70 9.10
N SER A 15 2.22 -12.66 9.87
CA SER A 15 2.44 -11.30 9.35
C SER A 15 3.59 -11.27 8.33
N ILE A 16 4.68 -11.99 8.61
CA ILE A 16 5.84 -12.09 7.72
C ILE A 16 5.45 -12.76 6.38
N SER A 17 4.71 -13.87 6.42
CA SER A 17 4.25 -14.56 5.21
C SER A 17 3.33 -13.70 4.35
N VAL A 18 2.45 -12.90 4.96
CA VAL A 18 1.59 -11.95 4.26
C VAL A 18 2.43 -10.85 3.61
N ILE A 19 3.33 -10.24 4.36
CA ILE A 19 4.24 -9.19 3.85
C ILE A 19 5.04 -9.71 2.66
N ASP A 20 5.59 -10.93 2.74
CA ASP A 20 6.39 -11.52 1.67
C ASP A 20 5.58 -11.73 0.39
N GLN A 21 4.36 -12.28 0.50
CA GLN A 21 3.48 -12.51 -0.64
C GLN A 21 3.09 -11.21 -1.36
N TYR A 22 2.68 -10.18 -0.60
CA TYR A 22 2.27 -8.90 -1.19
C TYR A 22 3.45 -8.15 -1.82
N SER A 23 4.59 -8.12 -1.13
CA SER A 23 5.78 -7.42 -1.61
C SER A 23 6.34 -8.03 -2.88
N LYS A 24 6.34 -9.37 -2.97
CA LYS A 24 6.77 -10.11 -4.16
C LYS A 24 5.94 -9.75 -5.39
N ASP A 25 4.62 -9.71 -5.24
CA ASP A 25 3.71 -9.40 -6.35
C ASP A 25 3.88 -7.93 -6.79
N ILE A 26 4.00 -6.99 -5.84
CA ILE A 26 4.20 -5.56 -6.12
C ILE A 26 5.54 -5.32 -6.84
N VAL A 27 6.64 -5.91 -6.35
CA VAL A 27 7.96 -5.79 -6.98
C VAL A 27 7.89 -6.29 -8.42
N LYS A 28 7.23 -7.43 -8.67
CA LYS A 28 7.04 -8.01 -10.01
C LYS A 28 6.21 -7.12 -10.93
N GLU A 29 5.22 -6.40 -10.42
CA GLU A 29 4.36 -5.55 -11.26
C GLU A 29 4.97 -4.17 -11.53
N LEU A 30 5.59 -3.52 -10.53
CA LEU A 30 6.46 -2.34 -10.74
C LEU A 30 7.59 -2.64 -11.75
N SER A 31 7.94 -3.92 -11.85
CA SER A 31 8.94 -4.45 -12.75
C SER A 31 8.54 -4.36 -14.24
N CYS A 32 7.26 -4.61 -14.52
CA CYS A 32 6.72 -4.65 -15.87
C CYS A 32 6.43 -3.23 -16.39
N TYR A 33 6.08 -2.29 -15.51
CA TYR A 33 5.80 -0.92 -15.91
C TYR A 33 7.09 -0.12 -16.12
N GLY A 34 7.32 0.33 -17.36
CA GLY A 34 8.57 0.95 -17.80
C GLY A 34 9.34 0.14 -18.84
N LYS A 35 8.91 -1.10 -19.15
CA LYS A 35 9.02 -1.62 -20.52
C LYS A 35 7.91 -0.99 -21.38
N MET A 36 7.84 0.35 -21.40
CA MET A 36 7.38 1.02 -22.61
C MET A 36 8.39 0.58 -23.66
N SER A 37 8.02 -0.43 -24.44
CA SER A 37 8.80 -0.79 -25.60
C SER A 37 9.00 0.50 -26.41
N ASN A 38 10.20 0.72 -26.94
CA ASN A 38 10.45 1.76 -27.93
C ASN A 38 9.62 1.55 -29.24
N LEU A 39 8.54 0.78 -29.19
CA LEU A 39 7.78 0.26 -30.31
C LEU A 39 6.43 0.95 -30.52
N GLN A 40 5.92 1.78 -29.60
CA GLN A 40 4.65 2.48 -29.86
C GLN A 40 4.64 3.93 -29.36
N LYS A 41 5.29 4.80 -30.15
CA LYS A 41 4.93 6.23 -30.22
C LYS A 41 3.50 6.33 -30.75
N GLY A 42 2.50 6.50 -29.89
CA GLY A 42 1.17 6.90 -30.36
C GLY A 42 0.05 6.77 -29.35
N ASN A 43 -0.04 5.64 -28.64
CA ASN A 43 -1.14 5.36 -27.71
C ASN A 43 -0.58 4.83 -26.39
N LEU A 44 -1.02 5.41 -25.27
CA LEU A 44 -0.79 4.89 -23.91
C LEU A 44 -1.63 3.62 -23.72
N GLU A 45 -1.20 2.50 -24.32
CA GLU A 45 -1.73 1.19 -23.97
C GLU A 45 -0.76 0.50 -23.00
N PHE A 46 -1.30 0.15 -21.84
CA PHE A 46 -0.60 -0.63 -20.81
C PHE A 46 -0.33 -2.03 -21.37
N ASP A 47 0.92 -2.48 -21.35
CA ASP A 47 1.26 -3.84 -21.79
C ASP A 47 0.61 -4.87 -20.85
N THR A 48 -0.45 -5.52 -21.33
CA THR A 48 -1.32 -6.47 -20.60
C THR A 48 -0.68 -7.85 -20.41
N HIS A 49 0.55 -8.08 -20.87
CA HIS A 49 1.25 -9.37 -20.78
C HIS A 49 1.75 -9.75 -19.38
N CYS A 50 1.77 -8.80 -18.44
CA CYS A 50 1.97 -9.12 -17.02
C CYS A 50 0.60 -9.10 -16.33
N GLY A 51 -0.02 -10.27 -16.13
CA GLY A 51 -1.34 -10.46 -15.48
C GLY A 51 -1.46 -10.03 -14.01
N GLY A 52 -0.78 -8.95 -13.62
CA GLY A 52 -0.86 -8.26 -12.34
C GLY A 52 -1.14 -6.78 -12.57
N VAL A 53 -2.35 -6.46 -13.02
CA VAL A 53 -2.72 -5.07 -13.38
C VAL A 53 -3.18 -4.27 -12.14
N ASN A 54 -3.45 -4.94 -11.00
CA ASN A 54 -4.13 -4.31 -9.87
C ASN A 54 -3.19 -3.84 -8.73
N LYS A 55 -2.09 -4.53 -8.38
CA LYS A 55 -1.29 -4.20 -7.17
C LYS A 55 -0.23 -3.12 -7.44
N SER A 56 0.29 -3.05 -8.65
CA SER A 56 1.11 -1.97 -9.15
C SER A 56 0.28 -0.71 -9.17
N ARG A 57 -0.90 -0.74 -9.79
CA ARG A 57 -1.86 0.37 -9.83
C ARG A 57 -2.14 0.96 -8.44
N ASN A 58 -2.18 0.12 -7.41
CA ASN A 58 -2.29 0.53 -6.03
C ASN A 58 -1.11 1.41 -5.57
N ILE A 59 0.13 1.00 -5.85
CA ILE A 59 1.33 1.81 -5.59
C ILE A 59 1.33 3.11 -6.40
N TYR A 60 0.92 3.09 -7.68
CA TYR A 60 0.77 4.31 -8.47
C TYR A 60 -0.25 5.26 -7.84
N MET A 61 -1.41 4.73 -7.44
CA MET A 61 -2.48 5.49 -6.81
C MET A 61 -2.03 6.15 -5.50
N VAL A 62 -1.33 5.43 -4.61
CA VAL A 62 -0.85 5.98 -3.31
C VAL A 62 0.35 6.91 -3.46
N LEU A 63 0.96 6.98 -4.64
CA LEU A 63 1.94 8.00 -4.98
C LEU A 63 1.32 9.12 -5.84
N GLY A 64 -0.01 9.13 -6.00
CA GLY A 64 -0.75 10.14 -6.77
C GLY A 64 -0.40 10.14 -8.25
N TYR A 65 0.01 8.99 -8.80
CA TYR A 65 0.53 8.83 -10.15
C TYR A 65 1.72 9.74 -10.49
N ASP A 66 2.47 10.19 -9.46
CA ASP A 66 3.66 11.01 -9.63
C ASP A 66 4.82 10.16 -10.17
N ILE A 67 5.04 10.28 -11.49
CA ILE A 67 6.03 9.49 -12.24
C ILE A 67 7.44 9.67 -11.66
N ASP A 68 7.80 10.87 -11.21
CA ASP A 68 9.12 11.15 -10.66
C ASP A 68 9.31 10.45 -9.31
N CYS A 69 8.30 10.51 -8.44
CA CYS A 69 8.31 9.78 -7.18
C CYS A 69 8.33 8.25 -7.38
N ILE A 70 7.63 7.74 -8.39
CA ILE A 70 7.65 6.31 -8.73
C ILE A 70 9.04 5.90 -9.23
N ASN A 71 9.69 6.72 -10.05
CA ASN A 71 11.06 6.46 -10.49
C ASN A 71 12.03 6.51 -9.31
N ALA A 72 11.86 7.45 -8.37
CA ALA A 72 12.64 7.51 -7.13
C ALA A 72 12.48 6.21 -6.31
N LEU A 73 11.26 5.69 -6.17
CA LEU A 73 11.02 4.39 -5.54
C LEU A 73 11.75 3.26 -6.27
N ARG A 74 11.74 3.23 -7.60
CA ARG A 74 12.46 2.21 -8.40
C ARG A 74 13.97 2.28 -8.17
N GLU A 75 14.55 3.48 -8.10
CA GLU A 75 15.97 3.66 -7.81
C GLU A 75 16.35 3.16 -6.42
N ILE A 76 15.50 3.41 -5.42
CA ILE A 76 15.68 2.89 -4.06
C ILE A 76 15.68 1.36 -4.07
N LEU A 77 14.70 0.73 -4.74
CA LEU A 77 14.61 -0.73 -4.84
C LEU A 77 15.85 -1.31 -5.55
N ASN A 78 16.31 -0.68 -6.63
CA ASN A 78 17.54 -1.07 -7.31
C ASN A 78 18.78 -0.94 -6.38
N THR A 79 18.84 0.13 -5.59
CA THR A 79 19.94 0.37 -4.62
C THR A 79 19.92 -0.63 -3.47
N LEU A 80 18.75 -1.07 -3.05
CA LEU A 80 18.55 -2.19 -2.12
C LEU A 80 18.93 -3.54 -2.75
N ASN A 81 19.36 -3.59 -4.01
CA ASN A 81 19.59 -4.84 -4.75
C ASN A 81 18.37 -5.78 -4.71
N VAL A 82 17.19 -5.21 -4.43
CA VAL A 82 15.87 -5.84 -4.56
C VAL A 82 15.20 -5.38 -5.85
N GLY A 83 15.99 -4.84 -6.76
CA GLY A 83 15.51 -4.38 -8.06
C GLY A 83 14.84 -5.51 -8.83
N LEU A 84 14.63 -5.23 -10.12
CA LEU A 84 14.13 -6.16 -11.13
C LEU A 84 14.80 -7.55 -11.18
N THR A 85 15.90 -7.77 -10.44
CA THR A 85 16.50 -9.08 -10.12
C THR A 85 15.60 -10.03 -9.31
N PHE A 86 14.36 -9.65 -8.98
CA PHE A 86 13.28 -10.60 -8.68
C PHE A 86 12.82 -11.42 -9.90
N ILE A 87 13.30 -11.14 -11.11
CA ILE A 87 12.92 -11.87 -12.34
C ILE A 87 13.91 -13.01 -12.66
N ASP A 88 15.21 -12.80 -12.40
CA ASP A 88 16.27 -13.71 -12.88
C ASP A 88 16.95 -14.55 -11.78
N ILE A 89 16.62 -14.32 -10.50
CA ILE A 89 17.21 -15.09 -9.38
C ILE A 89 16.21 -16.15 -8.91
N PRO A 90 16.50 -17.47 -8.99
CA PRO A 90 15.65 -18.52 -8.45
C PRO A 90 15.28 -18.26 -6.98
N LEU A 91 14.06 -18.62 -6.56
CA LEU A 91 13.61 -18.44 -5.17
C LEU A 91 14.56 -19.09 -4.14
N SER A 92 15.27 -20.15 -4.53
CA SER A 92 16.30 -20.84 -3.75
C SER A 92 17.58 -20.02 -3.52
N GLU A 93 17.83 -18.98 -4.30
CA GLU A 93 19.02 -18.11 -4.24
C GLU A 93 18.72 -16.74 -3.62
N ARG A 94 17.44 -16.45 -3.38
CA ARG A 94 16.98 -15.26 -2.66
C ARG A 94 17.07 -15.53 -1.16
N ASN A 95 18.22 -15.21 -0.58
CA ASN A 95 18.32 -15.13 0.88
C ASN A 95 17.43 -13.99 1.39
N ILE A 96 16.20 -14.33 1.80
CA ILE A 96 15.22 -13.43 2.45
C ILE A 96 15.71 -12.99 3.86
N ASP A 97 16.76 -13.64 4.38
CA ASP A 97 17.52 -13.18 5.55
C ASP A 97 18.36 -11.91 5.28
N LYS A 98 18.33 -11.36 4.07
CA LYS A 98 19.01 -10.11 3.71
C LYS A 98 18.15 -8.91 4.13
N VAL A 99 18.74 -8.07 4.99
CA VAL A 99 18.18 -6.81 5.50
C VAL A 99 17.52 -5.97 4.39
N ASP A 100 18.08 -5.96 3.19
CA ASP A 100 17.55 -5.20 2.06
C ASP A 100 16.17 -5.66 1.59
N VAL A 101 15.95 -6.97 1.49
CA VAL A 101 14.65 -7.56 1.12
C VAL A 101 13.60 -7.18 2.14
N ARG A 102 13.94 -7.26 3.42
CA ARG A 102 13.04 -6.87 4.51
C ARG A 102 12.66 -5.39 4.43
N ILE A 103 13.63 -4.50 4.19
CA ILE A 103 13.38 -3.05 4.06
C ILE A 103 12.42 -2.78 2.89
N ALA A 104 12.69 -3.36 1.73
CA ALA A 104 11.85 -3.21 0.55
C ALA A 104 10.44 -3.74 0.77
N SER A 105 10.31 -4.94 1.35
CA SER A 105 9.02 -5.56 1.60
C SER A 105 8.18 -4.75 2.58
N LEU A 106 8.78 -4.27 3.67
CA LEU A 106 8.07 -3.43 4.63
C LEU A 106 7.67 -2.07 4.03
N LEU A 107 8.53 -1.47 3.20
CA LEU A 107 8.20 -0.24 2.48
C LEU A 107 6.98 -0.43 1.59
N LEU A 108 7.02 -1.43 0.71
CA LEU A 108 5.95 -1.72 -0.25
C LEU A 108 4.66 -2.16 0.44
N PHE A 109 4.77 -2.95 1.51
CA PHE A 109 3.63 -3.34 2.32
C PHE A 109 2.89 -2.13 2.90
N ASN A 110 3.61 -1.18 3.52
CA ASN A 110 2.99 0.03 4.09
C ASN A 110 2.30 0.89 3.03
N LEU A 111 2.88 1.02 1.83
CA LEU A 111 2.25 1.70 0.71
C LEU A 111 0.96 0.98 0.27
N GLU A 112 0.99 -0.34 0.16
CA GLU A 112 -0.16 -1.16 -0.21
C GLU A 112 -1.30 -1.10 0.81
N GLN A 113 -1.00 -0.95 2.11
CA GLN A 113 -2.05 -0.79 3.13
C GLN A 113 -2.93 0.43 2.84
N LEU A 114 -2.35 1.57 2.49
CA LEU A 114 -3.14 2.76 2.15
C LEU A 114 -4.00 2.49 0.90
N ALA A 115 -3.44 1.86 -0.12
CA ALA A 115 -4.20 1.53 -1.33
C ALA A 115 -5.36 0.58 -1.03
N TYR A 116 -5.13 -0.42 -0.20
CA TYR A 116 -6.15 -1.34 0.27
C TYR A 116 -7.28 -0.59 0.97
N HIS A 117 -6.97 0.36 1.87
CA HIS A 117 -8.00 1.16 2.55
C HIS A 117 -8.78 2.05 1.58
N ILE A 118 -8.10 2.69 0.62
CA ILE A 118 -8.76 3.52 -0.41
C ILE A 118 -9.73 2.66 -1.22
N ASN A 119 -9.27 1.52 -1.74
CA ASN A 119 -10.10 0.63 -2.54
C ASN A 119 -11.26 0.05 -1.72
N PHE A 120 -11.02 -0.28 -0.45
CA PHE A 120 -12.05 -0.74 0.46
C PHE A 120 -13.16 0.30 0.61
N VAL A 121 -12.81 1.56 0.91
CA VAL A 121 -13.79 2.65 1.02
C VAL A 121 -14.52 2.89 -0.30
N VAL A 122 -13.82 2.89 -1.44
CA VAL A 122 -14.45 3.02 -2.77
C VAL A 122 -15.47 1.90 -3.00
N ASN A 123 -15.14 0.66 -2.65
CA ASN A 123 -16.03 -0.48 -2.83
C ASN A 123 -17.24 -0.44 -1.88
N LEU A 124 -17.12 0.15 -0.69
CA LEU A 124 -18.27 0.38 0.20
C LEU A 124 -19.32 1.31 -0.42
N PHE A 125 -18.93 2.14 -1.39
CA PHE A 125 -19.81 3.05 -2.12
C PHE A 125 -19.86 2.70 -3.60
N SER A 126 -19.87 1.41 -3.95
CA SER A 126 -20.16 0.97 -5.32
C SER A 126 -21.57 1.40 -5.73
N ASP A 127 -21.83 1.47 -7.04
CA ASP A 127 -23.14 1.88 -7.57
C ASP A 127 -24.29 1.06 -6.97
N GLU A 128 -24.09 -0.26 -6.80
CA GLU A 128 -25.08 -1.14 -6.17
C GLU A 128 -25.36 -0.74 -4.71
N VAL A 129 -24.31 -0.51 -3.92
CA VAL A 129 -24.46 -0.16 -2.50
C VAL A 129 -25.08 1.23 -2.36
N LEU A 130 -24.68 2.19 -3.21
CA LEU A 130 -25.27 3.51 -3.25
C LEU A 130 -26.76 3.47 -3.58
N GLU A 131 -27.18 2.64 -4.54
CA GLU A 131 -28.62 2.44 -4.82
C GLU A 131 -29.35 1.83 -3.63
N LYS A 132 -28.77 0.84 -2.93
CA LYS A 132 -29.35 0.29 -1.70
C LYS A 132 -29.49 1.33 -0.59
N ILE A 133 -28.48 2.19 -0.41
CA ILE A 133 -28.53 3.31 0.54
C ILE A 133 -29.67 4.27 0.18
N LYS A 134 -29.78 4.68 -1.10
CA LYS A 134 -30.83 5.60 -1.57
C LYS A 134 -32.25 5.05 -1.38
N MET A 135 -32.42 3.74 -1.57
CA MET A 135 -33.71 3.07 -1.46
C MET A 135 -34.04 2.64 -0.02
N SER A 136 -33.12 2.83 0.94
CA SER A 136 -33.32 2.44 2.33
C SER A 136 -34.28 3.39 3.04
N ASN A 137 -35.33 2.85 3.64
CA ASN A 137 -36.25 3.62 4.49
C ASN A 137 -35.64 3.95 5.87
N GLU A 138 -34.47 3.39 6.20
CA GLU A 138 -33.79 3.56 7.49
C GLU A 138 -32.76 4.69 7.46
N ILE A 139 -32.45 5.23 6.28
CA ILE A 139 -31.46 6.30 6.15
C ILE A 139 -31.99 7.61 6.75
N THR A 140 -31.19 8.22 7.63
CA THR A 140 -31.48 9.54 8.19
C THR A 140 -30.47 10.58 7.70
N VAL A 141 -30.82 11.87 7.85
CA VAL A 141 -29.89 12.99 7.61
C VAL A 141 -28.65 12.88 8.50
N GLU A 142 -28.79 12.38 9.73
CA GLU A 142 -27.68 12.17 10.66
C GLU A 142 -26.72 11.09 10.17
N ASN A 143 -27.23 10.00 9.58
CA ASN A 143 -26.39 8.97 8.97
C ASN A 143 -25.59 9.52 7.79
N VAL A 144 -26.26 10.26 6.89
CA VAL A 144 -25.62 10.87 5.72
C VAL A 144 -24.54 11.86 6.15
N SER A 145 -24.83 12.70 7.14
CA SER A 145 -23.87 13.68 7.70
C SER A 145 -22.66 12.98 8.33
N SER A 146 -22.87 11.94 9.12
CA SER A 146 -21.81 11.18 9.78
C SER A 146 -20.90 10.47 8.79
N ILE A 147 -21.47 9.80 7.78
CA ILE A 147 -20.70 9.15 6.71
C ILE A 147 -19.90 10.18 5.91
N THR A 148 -20.52 11.31 5.55
CA THR A 148 -19.86 12.38 4.78
C THR A 148 -18.68 12.97 5.56
N ASN A 149 -18.86 13.25 6.86
CA ASN A 149 -17.79 13.78 7.70
C ASN A 149 -16.62 12.80 7.82
N LEU A 150 -16.90 11.50 8.03
CA LEU A 150 -15.85 10.48 8.09
C LEU A 150 -15.13 10.30 6.76
N LEU A 151 -15.84 10.38 5.63
CA LEU A 151 -15.24 10.37 4.30
C LEU A 151 -14.29 11.55 4.08
N LEU A 152 -14.69 12.76 4.50
CA LEU A 152 -13.84 13.94 4.40
C LEU A 152 -12.57 13.79 5.24
N LEU A 153 -12.69 13.29 6.49
CA LEU A 153 -11.53 13.00 7.35
C LEU A 153 -10.62 11.93 6.74
N PHE A 154 -11.20 10.86 6.19
CA PHE A 154 -10.45 9.82 5.48
C PHE A 154 -9.70 10.38 4.28
N MET A 155 -10.33 11.22 3.46
CA MET A 155 -9.71 11.86 2.29
C MET A 155 -8.58 12.81 2.67
N GLN A 156 -8.77 13.62 3.72
CA GLN A 156 -7.72 14.49 4.26
C GLN A 156 -6.51 13.68 4.74
N LEU A 157 -6.76 12.65 5.54
CA LEU A 157 -5.69 11.76 6.04
C LEU A 157 -4.98 11.04 4.89
N ARG A 158 -5.73 10.58 3.88
CA ARG A 158 -5.17 9.97 2.66
C ARG A 158 -4.20 10.93 1.98
N ASP A 159 -4.62 12.16 1.72
CA ASP A 159 -3.81 13.14 0.98
C ASP A 159 -2.54 13.52 1.76
N GLU A 160 -2.66 13.68 3.08
CA GLU A 160 -1.50 13.87 3.94
C GLU A 160 -0.54 12.68 3.92
N LEU A 161 -1.06 11.44 3.97
CA LEU A 161 -0.24 10.24 3.99
C LEU A 161 0.45 10.00 2.64
N ILE A 162 -0.22 10.30 1.52
CA ILE A 162 0.39 10.32 0.18
C ILE A 162 1.54 11.33 0.15
N ALA A 163 1.33 12.55 0.66
CA ALA A 163 2.38 13.56 0.72
C ALA A 163 3.57 13.11 1.58
N ASP A 164 3.30 12.54 2.76
CA ASP A 164 4.33 11.99 3.66
C ASP A 164 5.13 10.86 2.96
N PHE A 165 4.47 9.94 2.27
CA PHE A 165 5.13 8.89 1.50
C PHE A 165 6.04 9.46 0.40
N LYS A 166 5.53 10.39 -0.39
CA LYS A 166 6.31 11.03 -1.47
C LYS A 166 7.53 11.76 -0.93
N ASN A 167 7.38 12.50 0.17
CA ASN A 167 8.47 13.22 0.81
C ASN A 167 9.58 12.28 1.29
N VAL A 168 9.21 11.19 1.97
CA VAL A 168 10.19 10.20 2.46
C VAL A 168 10.87 9.47 1.30
N ILE A 169 10.11 9.03 0.29
CA ILE A 169 10.66 8.33 -0.88
C ILE A 169 11.65 9.24 -1.63
N ASN A 170 11.27 10.48 -1.93
CA ASN A 170 12.16 11.41 -2.63
C ASN A 170 13.41 11.74 -1.79
N SER A 171 13.26 11.92 -0.48
CA SER A 171 14.39 12.16 0.44
C SER A 171 15.34 10.97 0.48
N ALA A 172 14.81 9.74 0.57
CA ALA A 172 15.61 8.53 0.55
C ALA A 172 16.34 8.34 -0.78
N ALA A 173 15.69 8.61 -1.91
CA ALA A 173 16.29 8.49 -3.24
C ALA A 173 17.47 9.47 -3.44
N ASN A 174 17.35 10.70 -2.94
CA ASN A 174 18.45 11.67 -2.92
C ASN A 174 19.66 11.19 -2.10
N LEU A 175 19.44 10.30 -1.13
CA LEU A 175 20.45 9.70 -0.28
C LEU A 175 20.90 8.31 -0.74
N LYS A 176 20.54 7.86 -1.95
CA LYS A 176 20.85 6.50 -2.45
C LYS A 176 22.34 6.13 -2.42
N ARG A 177 23.24 7.11 -2.50
CA ARG A 177 24.70 6.90 -2.38
C ARG A 177 25.18 6.69 -0.93
N TYR A 178 24.36 7.04 0.05
CA TYR A 178 24.64 6.98 1.48
C TYR A 178 23.71 5.98 2.16
N ARG A 179 24.07 4.70 2.06
CA ARG A 179 23.24 3.56 2.46
C ARG A 179 22.53 3.74 3.80
N ARG A 180 23.27 4.04 4.87
CA ARG A 180 22.71 4.21 6.23
C ARG A 180 21.71 5.36 6.34
N LEU A 181 21.94 6.45 5.60
CA LEU A 181 21.04 7.62 5.61
C LEU A 181 19.76 7.33 4.83
N MET A 182 19.87 6.65 3.67
CA MET A 182 18.71 6.17 2.92
C MET A 182 17.85 5.24 3.78
N GLU A 183 18.44 4.25 4.45
CA GLU A 183 17.70 3.35 5.35
C GLU A 183 17.05 4.07 6.53
N ALA A 184 17.70 5.09 7.09
CA ALA A 184 17.15 5.89 8.16
C ALA A 184 15.91 6.67 7.70
N GLU A 185 15.95 7.25 6.50
CA GLU A 185 14.80 7.90 5.88
C GLU A 185 13.66 6.92 5.60
N LEU A 186 13.95 5.77 4.97
CA LEU A 186 12.94 4.72 4.75
C LEU A 186 12.34 4.20 6.06
N GLY A 187 13.13 4.25 7.13
CA GLY A 187 12.68 3.96 8.50
C GLY A 187 11.46 4.79 8.91
N LYS A 188 11.26 5.98 8.36
CA LYS A 188 10.08 6.83 8.62
C LYS A 188 8.77 6.20 8.14
N ILE A 189 8.81 5.42 7.06
CA ILE A 189 7.65 4.66 6.60
C ILE A 189 7.56 3.32 7.34
N ILE A 190 8.70 2.66 7.49
CA ILE A 190 8.76 1.25 7.92
C ILE A 190 8.49 1.08 9.41
N ARG A 191 9.02 1.97 10.25
CA ARG A 191 9.15 1.78 11.71
C ARG A 191 8.98 3.05 12.55
N ASP A 192 8.86 4.22 11.95
CA ASP A 192 8.45 5.43 12.67
C ASP A 192 6.95 5.39 12.91
N GLY A 193 6.57 5.57 14.17
CA GLY A 193 5.19 5.45 14.62
C GLY A 193 4.27 6.51 14.00
N LYS A 194 4.78 7.63 13.46
CA LYS A 194 3.91 8.67 12.90
C LYS A 194 3.15 8.21 11.65
N ILE A 195 3.87 7.68 10.64
CA ILE A 195 3.26 7.21 9.39
C ILE A 195 2.44 5.94 9.65
N GLN A 196 2.95 5.03 10.48
CA GLN A 196 2.22 3.82 10.87
C GLN A 196 0.90 4.14 11.59
N LYS A 197 0.90 5.16 12.47
CA LYS A 197 -0.31 5.64 13.11
C LYS A 197 -1.31 6.17 12.08
N LYS A 198 -0.88 6.97 11.11
CA LYS A 198 -1.77 7.43 10.03
C LYS A 198 -2.34 6.28 9.20
N ILE A 199 -1.56 5.24 8.92
CA ILE A 199 -2.06 4.02 8.26
C ILE A 199 -3.13 3.33 9.13
N ALA A 200 -2.90 3.23 10.45
CA ALA A 200 -3.86 2.65 11.38
C ALA A 200 -5.14 3.50 11.48
N ASP A 201 -5.02 4.82 11.60
CA ASP A 201 -6.15 5.75 11.65
C ASP A 201 -6.98 5.66 10.34
N SER A 202 -6.32 5.47 9.19
CA SER A 202 -6.99 5.23 7.90
C SER A 202 -7.80 3.93 7.90
N ALA A 203 -7.27 2.86 8.51
CA ALA A 203 -8.01 1.61 8.68
C ALA A 203 -9.22 1.77 9.61
N ASP A 204 -9.03 2.48 10.73
CA ASP A 204 -10.09 2.72 11.71
C ASP A 204 -11.23 3.56 11.09
N PHE A 205 -10.91 4.60 10.31
CA PHE A 205 -11.91 5.35 9.53
C PHE A 205 -12.67 4.45 8.55
N ALA A 206 -11.95 3.67 7.74
CA ALA A 206 -12.57 2.77 6.75
C ALA A 206 -13.52 1.75 7.41
N LYS A 207 -13.13 1.22 8.58
CA LYS A 207 -13.96 0.32 9.38
C LYS A 207 -15.21 1.00 9.92
N THR A 208 -15.08 2.19 10.53
CA THR A 208 -16.24 2.92 11.04
C THR A 208 -17.21 3.29 9.92
N ILE A 209 -16.70 3.65 8.74
CA ILE A 209 -17.53 3.89 7.55
C ILE A 209 -18.29 2.61 7.16
N GLN A 210 -17.63 1.45 7.12
CA GLN A 210 -18.30 0.17 6.85
C GLN A 210 -19.42 -0.11 7.86
N GLU A 211 -19.16 0.10 9.16
CA GLU A 211 -20.14 -0.16 10.21
C GLU A 211 -21.40 0.71 10.03
N LEU A 212 -21.23 2.00 9.72
CA LEU A 212 -22.35 2.89 9.41
C LEU A 212 -23.09 2.50 8.11
N VAL A 213 -22.38 2.03 7.09
CA VAL A 213 -23.01 1.57 5.84
C VAL A 213 -23.80 0.28 6.06
N ILE A 214 -23.29 -0.66 6.86
CA ILE A 214 -23.99 -1.92 7.21
C ILE A 214 -25.27 -1.65 7.99
N GLU A 215 -25.28 -0.63 8.87
CA GLU A 215 -26.50 -0.22 9.59
C GLU A 215 -27.62 0.21 8.62
N ILE A 216 -27.27 0.81 7.47
CA ILE A 216 -28.22 1.23 6.44
C ILE A 216 -28.54 0.07 5.47
N VAL A 217 -27.54 -0.74 5.12
CA VAL A 217 -27.57 -1.81 4.11
C VAL A 217 -27.31 -3.15 4.79
N LYS A 218 -28.35 -3.71 5.41
CA LYS A 218 -28.28 -4.88 6.31
C LYS A 218 -27.78 -6.18 5.68
N ASP A 219 -27.84 -6.31 4.35
CA ASP A 219 -27.36 -7.46 3.60
C ASP A 219 -25.90 -7.33 3.15
N LEU A 220 -25.23 -6.20 3.45
CA LEU A 220 -23.82 -6.01 3.12
C LEU A 220 -22.94 -6.88 4.05
N PRO A 221 -22.09 -7.77 3.51
CA PRO A 221 -21.24 -8.62 4.34
C PRO A 221 -20.21 -7.78 5.08
N LYS A 222 -20.06 -8.04 6.39
CA LYS A 222 -18.94 -7.48 7.16
C LYS A 222 -17.65 -8.14 6.70
N VAL A 223 -16.77 -7.34 6.10
CA VAL A 223 -15.44 -7.77 5.68
C VAL A 223 -14.44 -7.33 6.74
N ASP A 224 -13.77 -8.30 7.36
CA ASP A 224 -12.69 -8.02 8.31
C ASP A 224 -11.51 -7.37 7.57
N MET A 225 -11.26 -6.09 7.84
CA MET A 225 -10.05 -5.42 7.38
C MET A 225 -8.83 -6.00 8.10
N TYR A 226 -7.82 -6.39 7.33
CA TYR A 226 -6.52 -6.80 7.89
C TYR A 226 -5.80 -5.59 8.48
N ILE A 227 -5.93 -5.36 9.79
CA ILE A 227 -5.20 -4.32 10.52
C ILE A 227 -3.88 -4.91 11.05
N ASN A 228 -2.80 -4.83 10.26
CA ASN A 228 -1.46 -5.26 10.73
C ASN A 228 -0.71 -4.15 11.48
N ALA A 229 -1.18 -2.90 11.45
CA ALA A 229 -0.45 -1.75 11.98
C ALA A 229 -0.30 -1.72 13.53
N ARG A 230 -1.05 -2.54 14.29
CA ARG A 230 -0.97 -2.57 15.77
C ARG A 230 0.09 -3.53 16.35
N ARG A 231 0.85 -4.26 15.52
CA ARG A 231 1.87 -5.23 15.97
C ARG A 231 3.15 -5.20 15.10
N ILE A 232 3.76 -4.02 14.94
CA ILE A 232 5.14 -3.87 14.49
C ILE A 232 5.95 -3.26 15.64
#